data_AF-A0A821AZ56-F1
#
_entry.id   AF-A0A821AZ56-F1
#
_cell.length_a   1.000
_cell.length_b   1.000
_cell.length_c   1.000
_cell.angle_alpha   90.00
_cell.angle_beta   90.00
_cell.angle_gamma   90.00
#
_symmetry.space_group_name_H-M   'P 1'
#
loop_
_entity.id
_entity.type
_entity.pdbx_description
1 polymer ?
#
loop_
_entity_poly.entity_id
_entity_poly.type
_entity_poly.pdbx_seq_one_letter_code
_entity_poly.pdbx_strand_id
1 'polypeptide(L)'
;MSSPSIYVFDCSHAGVVLNLFVKFAEQIDKELEDARRNIAQTPFSSSTPAHATGPILPLLPTSSPIHDILLGACGENELLPMNPELPADLFTSCLTTPIRIALRWYVLQKNISRLNPNIDQDMIDKIPGTVTDRKSMLGELNWIFTAVTDTIAWNSLPKDTFQRLFRQDLLVASLFRNFLLAERIMRSYGCHVCSRPALPPMFEHRLWNAWDMALDLCLKQLPSVLKQTESGIREPIYEPSSFFADQLTAFSVWLGENSLLTATLEKEHLKQPEQLPIVLQVLLSQSHRQRALDLLARFLDIGTWAVHLALSVGIFPYVLRLLQATSDDLRPYLVFIWAKILAVDRACQIDIIREKGHEYFISTLTDVRSSNGVRALAAFNLTCLVDNYTKGQ
;
A
#
# COMPACT_ATOMS: atom_id res chain seq x y z
N MET A 1 -27.28 -1.28 -7.03
CA MET A 1 -26.39 -0.14 -6.77
C MET A 1 -25.69 0.21 -8.08
N SER A 2 -25.23 1.44 -8.27
CA SER A 2 -24.45 1.81 -9.47
C SER A 2 -22.99 1.43 -9.27
N SER A 3 -22.37 0.77 -10.25
CA SER A 3 -20.93 0.45 -10.23
C SER A 3 -20.09 1.70 -10.53
N PRO A 4 -18.86 1.82 -9.99
CA PRO A 4 -18.13 0.83 -9.19
C PRO A 4 -18.47 0.84 -7.69
N SER A 5 -18.54 -0.33 -7.08
CA SER A 5 -18.88 -0.53 -5.66
C SER A 5 -18.04 -1.65 -5.01
N ILE A 6 -17.95 -1.64 -3.68
CA ILE A 6 -17.21 -2.63 -2.87
C ILE A 6 -18.15 -3.31 -1.88
N TYR A 7 -18.04 -4.62 -1.77
CA TYR A 7 -18.87 -5.47 -0.91
C TYR A 7 -18.01 -6.34 0.00
N VAL A 8 -18.44 -6.45 1.27
CA VAL A 8 -17.79 -7.27 2.30
C VAL A 8 -18.84 -8.21 2.88
N PHE A 9 -18.57 -9.53 2.81
CA PHE A 9 -19.47 -10.57 3.28
C PHE A 9 -18.81 -11.32 4.45
N ASP A 10 -19.21 -10.97 5.67
CA ASP A 10 -18.83 -11.67 6.89
C ASP A 10 -19.90 -12.68 7.28
N CYS A 11 -19.93 -13.81 6.57
CA CYS A 11 -20.86 -14.90 6.82
C CYS A 11 -20.27 -16.25 6.46
N SER A 12 -20.85 -17.31 7.01
CA SER A 12 -20.49 -18.68 6.60
C SER A 12 -20.94 -18.94 5.17
N HIS A 13 -20.18 -19.74 4.41
CA HIS A 13 -20.41 -20.00 2.99
C HIS A 13 -20.39 -18.74 2.10
N ALA A 14 -19.67 -17.68 2.49
CA ALA A 14 -19.58 -16.43 1.73
C ALA A 14 -19.16 -16.64 0.26
N GLY A 15 -18.32 -17.64 -0.02
CA GLY A 15 -17.93 -18.01 -1.38
C GLY A 15 -19.11 -18.28 -2.33
N VAL A 16 -20.24 -18.79 -1.82
CA VAL A 16 -21.45 -19.00 -2.63
C VAL A 16 -22.01 -17.67 -3.11
N VAL A 17 -22.06 -16.67 -2.22
CA VAL A 17 -22.55 -15.33 -2.54
C VAL A 17 -21.65 -14.68 -3.59
N LEU A 18 -20.33 -14.80 -3.45
CA LEU A 18 -19.38 -14.26 -4.43
C LEU A 18 -19.55 -14.91 -5.81
N ASN A 19 -19.69 -16.24 -5.86
CA ASN A 19 -19.82 -16.94 -7.14
C ASN A 19 -21.18 -16.69 -7.81
N LEU A 20 -22.26 -16.55 -7.04
CA LEU A 20 -23.55 -16.10 -7.56
C LEU A 20 -23.47 -14.67 -8.09
N PHE A 21 -22.83 -13.76 -7.35
CA PHE A 21 -22.67 -12.37 -7.78
C PHE A 21 -21.91 -12.29 -9.11
N VAL A 22 -20.82 -13.05 -9.26
CA VAL A 22 -20.05 -13.10 -10.51
C VAL A 22 -20.91 -13.62 -11.66
N LYS A 23 -21.66 -14.71 -11.47
CA LYS A 23 -22.56 -15.25 -12.52
C LYS A 23 -23.61 -14.23 -12.94
N PHE A 24 -24.21 -13.52 -11.99
CA PHE A 24 -25.19 -12.47 -12.29
C PHE A 24 -24.54 -11.28 -13.00
N ALA A 25 -23.32 -10.88 -12.59
CA ALA A 25 -22.59 -9.80 -13.24
C ALA A 25 -22.23 -10.14 -14.70
N GLU A 26 -21.75 -11.35 -14.96
CA GLU A 26 -21.47 -11.86 -16.31
C GLU A 26 -22.73 -11.92 -17.19
N GLN A 27 -23.86 -12.33 -16.62
CA GLN A 27 -25.13 -12.34 -17.33
C GLN A 27 -25.58 -10.93 -17.71
N ILE A 28 -25.51 -9.97 -16.78
CA ILE A 28 -25.87 -8.57 -17.03
C ILE A 28 -24.98 -7.96 -18.12
N ASP A 29 -23.67 -8.22 -18.07
CA ASP A 29 -22.74 -7.70 -19.08
C ASP A 29 -23.02 -8.29 -20.47
N LYS A 30 -23.36 -9.58 -20.55
CA LYS A 30 -23.75 -10.20 -21.81
C LYS A 30 -25.05 -9.60 -22.36
N GLU A 31 -26.07 -9.41 -21.53
CA GLU A 31 -27.33 -8.78 -21.93
C GLU A 31 -27.11 -7.33 -22.40
N LEU A 32 -26.18 -6.61 -21.76
CA LEU A 32 -25.80 -5.25 -22.13
C LEU A 32 -25.01 -5.18 -23.44
N GLU A 33 -24.10 -6.13 -23.69
CA GLU A 33 -23.41 -6.27 -24.98
C GLU A 33 -24.39 -6.58 -26.12
N ASP A 34 -25.31 -7.52 -25.90
CA ASP A 34 -26.30 -7.90 -26.91
C ASP A 34 -27.27 -6.74 -27.20
N ALA A 35 -27.69 -5.99 -26.17
CA ALA A 35 -28.47 -4.75 -26.36
C ALA A 35 -27.71 -3.70 -27.18
N ARG A 36 -26.41 -3.50 -26.89
CA ARG A 36 -25.54 -2.58 -27.67
C ARG A 36 -25.38 -3.03 -29.11
N ARG A 37 -25.19 -4.32 -29.37
CA ARG A 37 -25.10 -4.88 -30.74
C ARG A 37 -26.41 -4.71 -31.50
N ASN A 38 -27.55 -4.94 -30.87
CA ASN A 38 -28.86 -4.78 -31.50
C ASN A 38 -29.13 -3.31 -31.90
N ILE A 39 -28.73 -2.35 -31.07
CA ILE A 39 -28.82 -0.90 -31.40
C ILE A 39 -27.87 -0.53 -32.56
N ALA A 40 -26.66 -1.12 -32.61
CA ALA A 40 -25.70 -0.84 -33.69
C ALA A 40 -26.11 -1.45 -35.05
N GLN A 41 -26.95 -2.49 -35.04
CA GLN A 41 -27.41 -3.18 -36.26
C GLN A 41 -28.73 -2.62 -36.82
N THR A 42 -29.47 -1.79 -36.09
CA THR A 42 -30.63 -1.07 -36.65
C THR A 42 -30.16 0.02 -37.62
N PRO A 43 -30.48 -0.06 -38.93
CA PRO A 43 -30.14 1.00 -39.87
C PRO A 43 -30.91 2.25 -39.49
N PHE A 44 -30.24 3.40 -39.49
CA PHE A 44 -30.86 4.70 -39.28
C PHE A 44 -31.78 5.03 -40.46
N SER A 45 -33.02 4.51 -40.47
CA SER A 45 -34.02 4.89 -41.46
C SER A 45 -34.63 6.22 -41.06
N SER A 46 -34.11 7.29 -41.67
CA SER A 46 -34.60 8.66 -41.55
C SER A 46 -35.97 8.81 -42.21
N SER A 47 -37.06 8.51 -41.51
CA SER A 47 -38.39 9.12 -41.73
C SER A 47 -39.47 8.40 -40.91
N THR A 48 -39.92 8.98 -39.79
CA THR A 48 -41.34 9.24 -39.44
C THR A 48 -41.50 9.70 -37.97
N PRO A 49 -42.58 10.45 -37.66
CA PRO A 49 -42.60 11.41 -36.57
C PRO A 49 -43.01 10.83 -35.20
N ALA A 50 -42.68 11.61 -34.17
CA ALA A 50 -42.92 11.40 -32.76
C ALA A 50 -44.35 10.93 -32.43
N HIS A 51 -44.54 9.63 -32.22
CA HIS A 51 -45.50 9.01 -31.29
C HIS A 51 -45.40 7.49 -31.39
N ALA A 52 -44.34 6.93 -30.79
CA ALA A 52 -44.30 5.52 -30.44
C ALA A 52 -43.52 5.42 -29.13
N THR A 53 -44.15 4.79 -28.15
CA THR A 53 -43.54 4.34 -26.89
C THR A 53 -42.13 3.81 -27.16
N GLY A 54 -41.13 4.58 -26.70
CA GLY A 54 -39.72 4.21 -26.85
C GLY A 54 -39.48 2.81 -26.31
N PRO A 55 -38.52 2.05 -26.87
CA PRO A 55 -38.24 0.70 -26.41
C PRO A 55 -37.94 0.77 -24.91
N ILE A 56 -38.60 -0.12 -24.17
CA ILE A 56 -38.49 -0.30 -22.74
C ILE A 56 -37.03 -0.68 -22.44
N LEU A 57 -36.18 0.32 -22.18
CA LEU A 57 -34.82 0.16 -21.65
C LEU A 57 -34.62 0.88 -20.29
N PRO A 58 -35.48 0.74 -19.24
CA PRO A 58 -35.29 1.50 -18.00
C PRO A 58 -34.51 0.74 -16.90
N LEU A 59 -34.01 -0.48 -17.14
CA LEU A 59 -33.51 -1.35 -16.05
C LEU A 59 -32.09 -1.91 -16.22
N LEU A 60 -31.44 -1.72 -17.38
CA LEU A 60 -30.06 -2.21 -17.55
C LEU A 60 -29.07 -1.19 -16.94
N PRO A 61 -28.19 -1.62 -16.01
CA PRO A 61 -27.16 -0.76 -15.43
C PRO A 61 -26.30 -0.10 -16.53
N THR A 62 -25.93 1.17 -16.37
CA THR A 62 -25.10 1.88 -17.35
C THR A 62 -23.62 1.47 -17.31
N SER A 63 -23.21 0.77 -16.25
CA SER A 63 -21.85 0.31 -15.98
C SER A 63 -21.82 -1.20 -15.69
N SER A 64 -20.71 -1.84 -16.07
CA SER A 64 -20.50 -3.27 -15.92
C SER A 64 -20.22 -3.65 -14.45
N PRO A 65 -21.07 -4.44 -13.78
CA PRO A 65 -20.86 -4.89 -12.40
C PRO A 65 -19.64 -5.82 -12.23
N ILE A 66 -19.03 -6.31 -13.32
CA ILE A 66 -17.78 -7.10 -13.28
C ILE A 66 -16.62 -6.32 -12.64
N HIS A 67 -16.68 -4.99 -12.61
CA HIS A 67 -15.62 -4.17 -12.01
C HIS A 67 -15.78 -3.94 -10.50
N ASP A 68 -16.86 -4.43 -9.90
CA ASP A 68 -17.10 -4.34 -8.46
C ASP A 68 -16.12 -5.24 -7.67
N ILE A 69 -15.76 -4.79 -6.47
CA ILE A 69 -14.83 -5.49 -5.59
C ILE A 69 -15.62 -6.28 -4.57
N LEU A 70 -15.36 -7.57 -4.44
CA LEU A 70 -16.03 -8.44 -3.48
C LEU A 70 -15.01 -9.06 -2.53
N LEU A 71 -15.30 -9.05 -1.24
CA LEU A 71 -14.52 -9.70 -0.19
C LEU A 71 -15.43 -10.64 0.60
N GLY A 72 -15.03 -11.89 0.80
CA GLY A 72 -15.78 -12.89 1.54
C GLY A 72 -14.93 -13.58 2.59
N ALA A 73 -15.54 -13.87 3.74
CA ALA A 73 -14.87 -14.44 4.90
C ALA A 73 -14.45 -15.91 4.73
N CYS A 74 -15.26 -16.72 4.04
CA CYS A 74 -15.06 -18.18 3.93
C CYS A 74 -15.32 -18.69 2.51
N GLY A 75 -14.78 -19.89 2.21
CA GLY A 75 -15.08 -20.63 0.99
C GLY A 75 -16.55 -21.09 0.90
N GLU A 76 -16.91 -21.76 -0.20
CA GLU A 76 -18.30 -22.18 -0.46
C GLU A 76 -18.86 -23.17 0.55
N ASN A 77 -18.02 -24.03 1.13
CA ASN A 77 -18.40 -25.13 2.03
C ASN A 77 -17.79 -24.98 3.44
N GLU A 78 -17.48 -23.74 3.82
CA GLU A 78 -16.77 -23.44 5.06
C GLU A 78 -17.63 -22.63 6.03
N LEU A 79 -17.46 -22.92 7.32
CA LEU A 79 -18.13 -22.24 8.41
C LEU A 79 -17.15 -21.30 9.11
N LEU A 80 -17.67 -20.20 9.65
CA LEU A 80 -16.88 -19.29 10.48
C LEU A 80 -16.35 -20.00 11.75
N PRO A 81 -15.18 -19.59 12.26
CA PRO A 81 -14.61 -20.20 13.46
C PRO A 81 -15.50 -19.94 14.68
N MET A 82 -15.67 -20.97 15.50
CA MET A 82 -16.49 -20.93 16.73
C MET A 82 -15.64 -20.88 18.01
N ASN A 83 -14.39 -20.40 17.92
CA ASN A 83 -13.52 -20.29 19.09
C ASN A 83 -14.02 -19.15 20.02
N PRO A 84 -14.34 -19.43 21.30
CA PRO A 84 -14.82 -18.40 22.24
C PRO A 84 -13.80 -17.30 22.54
N GLU A 85 -12.50 -17.56 22.33
CA GLU A 85 -11.44 -16.57 22.56
C GLU A 85 -11.27 -15.59 21.40
N LEU A 86 -12.07 -15.71 20.34
CA LEU A 86 -12.08 -14.81 19.19
C LEU A 86 -13.45 -14.15 19.02
N PRO A 87 -13.51 -12.97 18.39
CA PRO A 87 -14.78 -12.35 18.07
C PRO A 87 -15.52 -13.17 17.01
N ALA A 88 -16.86 -13.17 17.07
CA ALA A 88 -17.70 -13.88 16.10
C ALA A 88 -17.61 -13.27 14.69
N ASP A 89 -17.39 -11.95 14.62
CA ASP A 89 -17.15 -11.16 13.41
C ASP A 89 -15.65 -11.07 13.09
N LEU A 90 -14.95 -12.22 13.12
CA LEU A 90 -13.50 -12.28 12.96
C LEU A 90 -13.01 -11.63 11.66
N PHE A 91 -13.72 -11.82 10.55
CA PHE A 91 -13.35 -11.25 9.27
C PHE A 91 -13.49 -9.72 9.27
N THR A 92 -14.64 -9.21 9.74
CA THR A 92 -14.85 -7.78 9.90
C THR A 92 -13.84 -7.16 10.85
N SER A 93 -13.53 -7.83 11.96
CA SER A 93 -12.51 -7.41 12.92
C SER A 93 -11.12 -7.33 12.28
N CYS A 94 -10.74 -8.30 11.43
CA CYS A 94 -9.49 -8.22 10.65
C CYS A 94 -9.45 -7.02 9.72
N LEU A 95 -10.57 -6.70 9.05
CA LEU A 95 -10.65 -5.59 8.10
C LEU A 95 -10.69 -4.21 8.76
N THR A 96 -11.24 -4.10 9.97
CA THR A 96 -11.48 -2.80 10.63
C THR A 96 -10.52 -2.52 11.79
N THR A 97 -10.04 -3.55 12.49
CA THR A 97 -9.15 -3.43 13.66
C THR A 97 -7.96 -4.39 13.58
N PRO A 98 -7.17 -4.35 12.49
CA PRO A 98 -6.16 -5.36 12.17
C PRO A 98 -5.13 -5.56 13.28
N ILE A 99 -4.64 -4.47 13.91
CA ILE A 99 -3.59 -4.57 14.93
C ILE A 99 -4.07 -5.28 16.19
N ARG A 100 -5.30 -4.97 16.65
CA ARG A 100 -5.88 -5.60 17.84
C ARG A 100 -6.06 -7.09 17.63
N ILE A 101 -6.65 -7.48 16.50
CA ILE A 101 -6.89 -8.90 16.22
C ILE A 101 -5.58 -9.65 15.93
N ALA A 102 -4.60 -9.02 15.27
CA ALA A 102 -3.29 -9.62 15.05
C ALA A 102 -2.60 -9.96 16.37
N LEU A 103 -2.59 -9.03 17.32
CA LEU A 103 -2.00 -9.25 18.64
C LEU A 103 -2.76 -10.31 19.44
N ARG A 104 -4.09 -10.25 19.45
CA ARG A 104 -4.93 -11.24 20.13
C ARG A 104 -4.69 -12.64 19.57
N TRP A 105 -4.74 -12.80 18.26
CA TRP A 105 -4.46 -14.06 17.58
C TRP A 105 -3.03 -14.55 17.85
N TYR A 106 -2.05 -13.64 17.82
CA TYR A 106 -0.64 -13.99 18.02
C TYR A 106 -0.36 -14.57 19.40
N VAL A 107 -0.94 -13.98 20.46
CA VAL A 107 -0.82 -14.48 21.83
C VAL A 107 -1.46 -15.86 21.98
N LEU A 108 -2.62 -16.09 21.35
CA LEU A 108 -3.31 -17.38 21.35
C LEU A 108 -2.51 -18.46 20.60
N GLN A 109 -2.04 -18.16 19.38
CA GLN A 109 -1.40 -19.13 18.49
C GLN A 109 -0.07 -19.65 19.03
N LYS A 110 0.79 -18.76 19.53
CA LYS A 110 2.13 -19.14 19.99
C LYS A 110 2.17 -19.65 21.43
N ASN A 111 1.02 -19.83 22.10
CA ASN A 111 0.96 -20.09 23.54
C ASN A 111 1.92 -19.14 24.31
N ILE A 112 2.03 -17.87 23.90
CA ILE A 112 2.97 -16.94 24.53
C ILE A 112 2.62 -16.77 26.00
N SER A 113 1.36 -16.90 26.38
CA SER A 113 0.93 -16.96 27.78
C SER A 113 1.62 -18.09 28.58
N ARG A 114 2.07 -19.18 27.93
CA ARG A 114 2.88 -20.25 28.57
C ARG A 114 4.38 -19.94 28.60
N LEU A 115 4.91 -19.20 27.63
CA LEU A 115 6.34 -18.85 27.52
C LEU A 115 6.68 -17.54 28.26
N ASN A 116 5.72 -16.65 28.42
CA ASN A 116 5.82 -15.36 29.08
C ASN A 116 4.51 -15.11 29.86
N PRO A 117 4.38 -15.68 31.08
CA PRO A 117 3.14 -15.64 31.87
C PRO A 117 2.72 -14.25 32.36
N ASN A 118 3.40 -13.19 31.93
CA ASN A 118 3.16 -11.80 32.32
C ASN A 118 2.37 -11.00 31.28
N ILE A 119 1.83 -11.64 30.23
CA ILE A 119 1.06 -10.98 29.17
C ILE A 119 -0.35 -11.54 29.16
N ASP A 120 -1.28 -10.79 29.78
CA ASP A 120 -2.71 -11.09 29.79
C ASP A 120 -3.41 -10.51 28.57
N GLN A 121 -4.53 -11.11 28.16
CA GLN A 121 -5.36 -10.64 27.04
C GLN A 121 -5.85 -9.20 27.28
N ASP A 122 -6.17 -8.85 28.53
CA ASP A 122 -6.59 -7.50 28.95
C ASP A 122 -5.51 -6.43 28.74
N MET A 123 -4.22 -6.81 28.70
CA MET A 123 -3.12 -5.88 28.46
C MET A 123 -3.08 -5.45 26.99
N ILE A 124 -3.55 -6.30 26.07
CA ILE A 124 -3.60 -6.00 24.63
C ILE A 124 -4.60 -4.87 24.35
N ASP A 125 -5.72 -4.86 25.06
CA ASP A 125 -6.73 -3.79 24.92
C ASP A 125 -6.27 -2.45 25.48
N LYS A 126 -5.26 -2.46 26.35
CA LYS A 126 -4.70 -1.28 27.02
C LYS A 126 -3.40 -0.77 26.38
N ILE A 127 -3.04 -1.24 25.18
CA ILE A 127 -1.82 -0.79 24.50
C ILE A 127 -1.83 0.74 24.37
N PRO A 128 -0.78 1.42 24.86
CA PRO A 128 -0.75 2.87 24.87
C PRO A 128 -0.51 3.43 23.46
N GLY A 129 -1.11 4.60 23.22
CA GLY A 129 -0.92 5.35 21.99
C GLY A 129 -2.15 5.40 21.09
N THR A 130 -1.93 5.98 19.91
CA THR A 130 -2.95 6.10 18.86
C THR A 130 -2.39 5.56 17.56
N VAL A 131 -3.25 5.02 16.70
CA VAL A 131 -2.84 4.42 15.41
C VAL A 131 -2.21 5.42 14.44
N THR A 132 -2.40 6.72 14.67
CA THR A 132 -1.84 7.83 13.88
C THR A 132 -0.47 8.28 14.39
N ASP A 133 -0.20 8.14 15.69
CA ASP A 133 1.07 8.55 16.28
C ASP A 133 2.11 7.44 16.19
N ARG A 134 2.99 7.54 15.21
CA ARG A 134 4.07 6.59 14.93
C ARG A 134 5.16 6.51 15.99
N LYS A 135 5.22 7.46 16.93
CA LYS A 135 6.13 7.38 18.08
C LYS A 135 5.56 6.53 19.21
N SER A 136 4.23 6.38 19.23
CA SER A 136 3.56 5.51 20.19
C SER A 136 3.66 4.04 19.79
N MET A 137 3.57 3.15 20.77
CA MET A 137 3.64 1.70 20.57
C MET A 137 2.60 1.21 19.54
N LEU A 138 1.35 1.66 19.70
CA LEU A 138 0.26 1.27 18.80
C LEU A 138 0.46 1.80 17.37
N GLY A 139 0.88 3.06 17.23
CA GLY A 139 1.06 3.67 15.92
C GLY A 139 2.30 3.17 15.20
N GLU A 140 3.39 2.82 15.92
CA GLU A 140 4.54 2.16 15.31
C GLU A 140 4.15 0.77 14.77
N LEU A 141 3.44 -0.05 15.56
CA LEU A 141 2.94 -1.35 15.08
C LEU A 141 2.05 -1.21 13.85
N ASN A 142 1.12 -0.25 13.86
CA ASN A 142 0.26 0.02 12.70
C ASN A 142 1.07 0.42 11.45
N TRP A 143 2.14 1.17 11.65
CA TRP A 143 3.01 1.59 10.56
C TRP A 143 3.86 0.44 10.02
N ILE A 144 4.43 -0.41 10.88
CA ILE A 144 5.14 -1.63 10.49
C ILE A 144 4.17 -2.56 9.74
N PHE A 145 2.95 -2.76 10.25
CA PHE A 145 1.93 -3.57 9.61
C PHE A 145 1.59 -3.07 8.19
N THR A 146 1.40 -1.76 8.05
CA THR A 146 1.17 -1.13 6.74
C THR A 146 2.35 -1.37 5.80
N ALA A 147 3.59 -1.23 6.29
CA ALA A 147 4.78 -1.48 5.47
C ALA A 147 4.91 -2.94 5.05
N VAL A 148 4.67 -3.88 5.96
CA VAL A 148 4.74 -5.32 5.70
C VAL A 148 3.69 -5.73 4.67
N THR A 149 2.42 -5.39 4.89
CA THR A 149 1.30 -5.79 4.02
C THR A 149 1.40 -5.17 2.61
N ASP A 150 1.77 -3.89 2.52
CA ASP A 150 1.97 -3.22 1.23
C ASP A 150 3.14 -3.85 0.45
N THR A 151 4.18 -4.31 1.16
CA THR A 151 5.32 -4.99 0.56
C THR A 151 5.00 -6.43 0.12
N ILE A 152 4.22 -7.17 0.89
CA ILE A 152 3.75 -8.51 0.50
C ILE A 152 2.92 -8.41 -0.78
N ALA A 153 1.98 -7.46 -0.83
CA ALA A 153 1.15 -7.21 -2.00
C ALA A 153 1.99 -6.84 -3.22
N TRP A 154 2.97 -5.95 -3.08
CA TRP A 154 3.84 -5.55 -4.18
C TRP A 154 4.63 -6.71 -4.79
N ASN A 155 5.15 -7.61 -3.96
CA ASN A 155 5.97 -8.72 -4.42
C ASN A 155 5.16 -9.90 -4.97
N SER A 156 3.89 -10.01 -4.57
CA SER A 156 3.04 -11.16 -4.92
C SER A 156 2.05 -10.85 -6.06
N LEU A 157 1.67 -9.59 -6.25
CA LEU A 157 0.64 -9.19 -7.22
C LEU A 157 1.24 -8.67 -8.52
N PRO A 158 0.56 -8.88 -9.66
CA PRO A 158 0.87 -8.17 -10.89
C PRO A 158 0.75 -6.65 -10.72
N LYS A 159 1.57 -5.88 -11.43
CA LYS A 159 1.65 -4.41 -11.29
C LYS A 159 0.29 -3.72 -11.47
N ASP A 160 -0.50 -4.15 -12.45
CA ASP A 160 -1.80 -3.53 -12.75
C ASP A 160 -2.82 -3.77 -11.63
N THR A 161 -2.86 -5.00 -11.11
CA THR A 161 -3.71 -5.36 -9.96
C THR A 161 -3.28 -4.59 -8.71
N PHE A 162 -1.97 -4.49 -8.46
CA PHE A 162 -1.45 -3.72 -7.34
C PHE A 162 -1.81 -2.23 -7.44
N GLN A 163 -1.66 -1.60 -8.61
CA GLN A 163 -2.06 -0.19 -8.80
C GLN A 163 -3.54 0.01 -8.50
N ARG A 164 -4.38 -0.85 -9.08
CA ARG A 164 -5.84 -0.76 -8.92
C ARG A 164 -6.29 -0.92 -7.46
N LEU A 165 -5.72 -1.88 -6.73
CA LEU A 165 -6.20 -2.21 -5.38
C LEU A 165 -5.49 -1.44 -4.26
N PHE A 166 -4.20 -1.14 -4.40
CA PHE A 166 -3.37 -0.56 -3.34
C PHE A 166 -2.99 0.91 -3.55
N ARG A 167 -3.26 1.51 -4.73
CA ARG A 167 -2.88 2.90 -5.05
C ARG A 167 -4.02 3.79 -5.51
N GLN A 168 -5.08 3.25 -6.12
CA GLN A 168 -6.16 4.06 -6.67
C GLN A 168 -7.06 4.73 -5.61
N ASP A 169 -7.44 3.97 -4.58
CA ASP A 169 -8.34 4.44 -3.52
C ASP A 169 -7.78 4.08 -2.13
N LEU A 170 -7.78 5.03 -1.21
CA LEU A 170 -7.21 4.88 0.13
C LEU A 170 -7.95 3.84 0.99
N LEU A 171 -9.29 3.81 0.90
CA LEU A 171 -10.12 2.87 1.65
C LEU A 171 -9.95 1.45 1.11
N VAL A 172 -10.03 1.30 -0.22
CA VAL A 172 -9.82 -0.01 -0.88
C VAL A 172 -8.43 -0.55 -0.53
N ALA A 173 -7.40 0.30 -0.62
CA ALA A 173 -6.04 -0.10 -0.26
C ALA A 173 -5.92 -0.50 1.21
N SER A 174 -6.60 0.21 2.13
CA SER A 174 -6.64 -0.16 3.54
C SER A 174 -7.32 -1.51 3.74
N LEU A 175 -8.46 -1.74 3.10
CA LEU A 175 -9.20 -3.01 3.20
C LEU A 175 -8.37 -4.17 2.67
N PHE A 176 -7.69 -4.02 1.52
CA PHE A 176 -6.86 -5.10 0.98
C PHE A 176 -5.60 -5.38 1.80
N ARG A 177 -4.95 -4.36 2.40
CA ARG A 177 -3.87 -4.59 3.37
C ARG A 177 -4.35 -5.42 4.55
N ASN A 178 -5.53 -5.08 5.06
CA ASN A 178 -6.14 -5.77 6.20
C ASN A 178 -6.67 -7.15 5.81
N PHE A 179 -7.08 -7.34 4.55
CA PHE A 179 -7.47 -8.63 3.98
C PHE A 179 -6.32 -9.63 3.98
N LEU A 180 -5.07 -9.20 3.75
CA LEU A 180 -3.90 -10.10 3.83
C LEU A 180 -3.73 -10.67 5.25
N LEU A 181 -4.03 -9.88 6.27
CA LEU A 181 -4.05 -10.36 7.65
C LEU A 181 -5.21 -11.34 7.88
N ALA A 182 -6.40 -11.01 7.37
CA ALA A 182 -7.56 -11.89 7.45
C ALA A 182 -7.26 -13.26 6.81
N GLU A 183 -6.62 -13.27 5.63
CA GLU A 183 -6.18 -14.49 4.95
C GLU A 183 -5.29 -15.35 5.85
N ARG A 184 -4.32 -14.72 6.52
CA ARG A 184 -3.40 -15.43 7.42
C ARG A 184 -4.10 -15.97 8.67
N ILE A 185 -4.92 -15.16 9.32
CA ILE A 185 -5.60 -15.52 10.58
C ILE A 185 -6.67 -16.59 10.30
N MET A 186 -7.56 -16.36 9.34
CA MET A 186 -8.67 -17.26 9.08
C MET A 186 -8.20 -18.65 8.62
N ARG A 187 -7.09 -18.71 7.87
CA ARG A 187 -6.49 -19.97 7.45
C ARG A 187 -6.03 -20.84 8.61
N SER A 188 -5.58 -20.23 9.71
CA SER A 188 -5.19 -20.98 10.92
C SER A 188 -6.37 -21.73 11.56
N TYR A 189 -7.60 -21.31 11.27
CA TYR A 189 -8.85 -21.97 11.70
C TYR A 189 -9.55 -22.75 10.57
N GLY A 190 -8.84 -23.06 9.48
CA GLY A 190 -9.38 -23.82 8.35
C GLY A 190 -10.37 -23.05 7.47
N CYS A 191 -10.42 -21.72 7.57
CA CYS A 191 -11.25 -20.87 6.73
C CYS A 191 -10.40 -20.19 5.65
N HIS A 192 -10.88 -20.18 4.41
CA HIS A 192 -10.24 -19.54 3.27
C HIS A 192 -11.04 -18.30 2.86
N VAL A 193 -10.45 -17.13 3.12
CA VAL A 193 -11.01 -15.87 2.63
C VAL A 193 -10.97 -15.84 1.10
N CYS A 194 -11.97 -15.21 0.51
CA CYS A 194 -12.10 -15.09 -0.93
C CYS A 194 -12.23 -13.62 -1.35
N SER A 195 -11.68 -13.27 -2.51
CA SER A 195 -11.77 -11.92 -3.07
C SER A 195 -12.05 -11.96 -4.57
N ARG A 196 -12.70 -10.90 -5.06
CA ARG A 196 -12.79 -10.56 -6.49
C ARG A 196 -12.27 -9.14 -6.66
N PRO A 197 -11.18 -8.91 -7.43
CA PRO A 197 -10.38 -9.90 -8.15
C PRO A 197 -9.71 -10.94 -7.23
N ALA A 198 -9.51 -12.15 -7.76
CA ALA A 198 -8.87 -13.23 -7.01
C ALA A 198 -7.38 -12.94 -6.83
N LEU A 199 -6.92 -13.03 -5.58
CA LEU A 199 -5.53 -12.80 -5.22
C LEU A 199 -4.79 -14.13 -5.06
N PRO A 200 -3.49 -14.19 -5.40
CA PRO A 200 -2.66 -15.33 -5.07
C PRO A 200 -2.51 -15.49 -3.54
N PRO A 201 -2.22 -16.70 -3.05
CA PRO A 201 -2.02 -16.92 -1.63
C PRO A 201 -0.81 -16.13 -1.10
N MET A 202 -1.01 -15.31 -0.07
CA MET A 202 0.01 -14.43 0.52
C MET A 202 0.28 -14.70 2.00
N PHE A 203 -0.44 -15.64 2.60
CA PHE A 203 -0.35 -16.00 4.03
C PHE A 203 1.03 -16.56 4.46
N GLU A 204 1.79 -17.16 3.54
CA GLU A 204 3.09 -17.83 3.79
C GLU A 204 4.32 -16.94 3.50
N HIS A 205 4.11 -15.68 3.11
CA HIS A 205 5.20 -14.80 2.71
C HIS A 205 6.19 -14.54 3.85
N ARG A 206 7.50 -14.56 3.57
CA ARG A 206 8.59 -14.43 4.56
C ARG A 206 8.51 -13.18 5.46
N LEU A 207 7.93 -12.10 4.95
CA LEU A 207 7.76 -10.85 5.70
C LEU A 207 6.79 -10.98 6.87
N TRP A 208 5.91 -11.98 6.88
CA TRP A 208 5.11 -12.31 8.06
C TRP A 208 5.99 -12.73 9.25
N ASN A 209 7.14 -13.35 9.02
CA ASN A 209 8.09 -13.67 10.09
C ASN A 209 8.72 -12.39 10.68
N ALA A 210 8.98 -11.38 9.84
CA ALA A 210 9.47 -10.09 10.31
C ALA A 210 8.39 -9.33 11.10
N TRP A 211 7.12 -9.45 10.70
CA TRP A 211 5.98 -8.96 11.46
C TRP A 211 5.85 -9.66 12.82
N ASP A 212 5.94 -10.99 12.86
CA ASP A 212 5.87 -11.75 14.10
C ASP A 212 7.00 -11.38 15.08
N MET A 213 8.22 -11.19 14.57
CA MET A 213 9.35 -10.70 15.38
C MET A 213 9.10 -9.29 15.93
N ALA A 214 8.53 -8.38 15.13
CA ALA A 214 8.18 -7.04 15.59
C ALA A 214 7.09 -7.09 16.69
N LEU A 215 6.11 -7.99 16.56
CA LEU A 215 5.12 -8.22 17.61
C LEU A 215 5.75 -8.78 18.88
N ASP A 216 6.64 -9.77 18.78
CA ASP A 216 7.35 -10.35 19.93
C ASP A 216 8.10 -9.28 20.73
N LEU A 217 8.87 -8.43 20.05
CA LEU A 217 9.64 -7.36 20.69
C LEU A 217 8.72 -6.31 21.32
N CYS A 218 7.63 -5.95 20.66
CA CYS A 218 6.66 -4.99 21.19
C CYS A 218 5.94 -5.54 22.43
N LEU A 219 5.48 -6.79 22.38
CA LEU A 219 4.80 -7.47 23.49
C LEU A 219 5.71 -7.67 24.69
N LYS A 220 7.02 -7.88 24.48
CA LYS A 220 8.00 -7.96 25.56
C LYS A 220 8.12 -6.66 26.37
N GLN A 221 7.99 -5.50 25.71
CA GLN A 221 8.06 -4.18 26.34
C GLN A 221 6.74 -3.75 27.00
N LEU A 222 5.61 -4.33 26.57
CA LEU A 222 4.27 -3.93 27.00
C LEU A 222 4.08 -3.88 28.54
N PRO A 223 4.50 -4.89 29.34
CA PRO A 223 4.29 -4.84 30.79
C PRO A 223 5.04 -3.69 31.47
N SER A 224 6.24 -3.35 31.03
CA SER A 224 7.00 -2.21 31.58
C SER A 224 6.38 -0.87 31.20
N VAL A 225 5.92 -0.75 29.96
CA VAL A 225 5.29 0.48 29.45
C VAL A 225 3.97 0.73 30.18
N LEU A 226 3.14 -0.30 30.37
CA LEU A 226 1.87 -0.18 31.10
C LEU A 226 2.08 0.26 32.55
N LYS A 227 3.04 -0.33 33.27
CA LYS A 227 3.38 0.08 34.65
C LYS A 227 3.79 1.55 34.71
N GLN A 228 4.52 2.05 33.72
CA GLN A 228 4.90 3.46 33.64
C GLN A 228 3.67 4.36 33.41
N THR A 229 2.77 3.97 32.50
CA THR A 229 1.52 4.69 32.24
C THR A 229 0.63 4.74 33.48
N GLU A 230 0.49 3.61 34.20
CA GLU A 230 -0.27 3.53 35.45
C GLU A 230 0.35 4.36 36.58
N SER A 231 1.68 4.49 36.61
CA SER A 231 2.40 5.35 37.56
C SER A 231 2.28 6.86 37.28
N GLY A 232 1.52 7.24 36.25
CA GLY A 232 1.25 8.65 35.90
C GLY A 232 2.30 9.30 35.00
N ILE A 233 3.22 8.52 34.43
CA ILE A 233 4.19 9.01 33.44
C ILE A 233 3.45 9.27 32.13
N ARG A 234 3.41 10.54 31.69
CA ARG A 234 2.66 10.98 30.50
C ARG A 234 3.22 10.41 29.19
N GLU A 235 4.52 10.18 29.12
CA GLU A 235 5.21 9.60 27.96
C GLU A 235 6.05 8.41 28.44
N PRO A 236 5.53 7.17 28.36
CA PRO A 236 6.29 6.01 28.79
C PRO A 236 7.50 5.83 27.87
N ILE A 237 8.61 5.39 28.46
CA ILE A 237 9.85 5.11 27.72
C ILE A 237 9.61 3.84 26.91
N TYR A 238 9.49 4.03 25.60
CA TYR A 238 9.34 2.98 24.61
C TYR A 238 10.54 2.97 23.69
N GLU A 239 11.16 1.81 23.50
CA GLU A 239 12.26 1.64 22.54
C GLU A 239 11.67 1.29 21.17
N PRO A 240 11.86 2.15 20.15
CA PRO A 240 11.36 1.89 18.80
C PRO A 240 11.94 0.61 18.20
N SER A 241 11.15 -0.03 17.35
CA SER A 241 11.57 -1.25 16.67
C SER A 241 12.74 -1.02 15.70
N SER A 242 13.68 -1.96 15.64
CA SER A 242 14.75 -1.97 14.64
C SER A 242 14.27 -2.29 13.22
N PHE A 243 13.00 -2.70 13.05
CA PHE A 243 12.43 -3.19 11.79
C PHE A 243 12.84 -2.33 10.58
N PHE A 244 12.61 -1.01 10.63
CA PHE A 244 12.92 -0.14 9.49
C PHE A 244 14.43 -0.04 9.22
N ALA A 245 15.25 -0.02 10.26
CA ALA A 245 16.71 0.02 10.11
C ALA A 245 17.24 -1.27 9.49
N ASP A 246 16.68 -2.42 9.88
CA ASP A 246 17.04 -3.74 9.35
C ASP A 246 16.63 -3.86 7.87
N GLN A 247 15.43 -3.38 7.50
CA GLN A 247 14.96 -3.37 6.11
C GLN A 247 15.78 -2.43 5.21
N LEU A 248 16.16 -1.24 5.71
CA LEU A 248 17.09 -0.36 4.97
C LEU A 248 18.46 -1.00 4.79
N THR A 249 18.93 -1.77 5.78
CA THR A 249 20.19 -2.51 5.69
C THR A 249 20.09 -3.60 4.63
N ALA A 250 19.01 -4.39 4.62
CA ALA A 250 18.76 -5.39 3.59
C ALA A 250 18.71 -4.77 2.17
N PHE A 251 18.06 -3.61 2.03
CA PHE A 251 18.05 -2.88 0.75
C PHE A 251 19.45 -2.39 0.34
N SER A 252 20.27 -1.92 1.30
CA SER A 252 21.65 -1.51 1.02
C SER A 252 22.55 -2.66 0.60
N VAL A 253 22.35 -3.86 1.17
CA VAL A 253 23.07 -5.08 0.76
C VAL A 253 22.69 -5.46 -0.67
N TRP A 254 21.40 -5.45 -0.99
CA TRP A 254 20.91 -5.71 -2.35
C TRP A 254 21.50 -4.71 -3.37
N LEU A 255 21.62 -3.42 -3.01
CA LEU A 255 22.27 -2.41 -3.85
C LEU A 255 23.76 -2.70 -4.07
N GLY A 256 24.47 -3.14 -3.02
CA GLY A 256 25.87 -3.53 -3.08
C GLY A 256 26.12 -4.72 -4.01
N GLU A 257 25.31 -5.77 -3.88
CA GLU A 257 25.39 -6.98 -4.72
C GLU A 257 25.07 -6.66 -6.20
N ASN A 258 24.06 -5.84 -6.47
CA ASN A 258 23.69 -5.53 -7.85
C ASN A 258 24.62 -4.54 -8.55
N SER A 259 25.28 -3.65 -7.82
CA SER A 259 26.36 -2.82 -8.39
C SER A 259 27.45 -3.68 -9.03
N LEU A 260 27.74 -4.85 -8.44
CA LEU A 260 28.72 -5.81 -8.95
C LEU A 260 28.19 -6.66 -10.12
N LEU A 261 26.91 -7.05 -10.09
CA LEU A 261 26.27 -7.85 -11.14
C LEU A 261 26.02 -7.08 -12.43
N THR A 262 25.67 -5.79 -12.33
CA THR A 262 25.43 -4.92 -13.50
C THR A 262 26.70 -4.75 -14.35
N ALA A 263 27.88 -5.00 -13.79
CA ALA A 263 29.15 -4.96 -14.50
C ALA A 263 29.49 -6.26 -15.25
N THR A 264 28.78 -7.37 -15.01
CA THR A 264 29.24 -8.70 -15.44
C THR A 264 28.26 -9.50 -16.30
N LEU A 265 26.92 -9.43 -16.14
CA LEU A 265 25.99 -10.25 -16.93
C LEU A 265 24.62 -9.60 -17.19
N GLU A 266 23.93 -10.17 -18.19
CA GLU A 266 22.70 -9.72 -18.85
C GLU A 266 21.53 -9.38 -17.91
N LYS A 267 20.82 -8.29 -18.24
CA LYS A 267 19.74 -7.63 -17.47
C LYS A 267 18.52 -8.51 -17.13
N GLU A 268 18.44 -9.73 -17.64
CA GLU A 268 17.20 -10.54 -17.62
C GLU A 268 16.90 -11.24 -16.29
N HIS A 269 17.86 -11.33 -15.36
CA HIS A 269 17.70 -12.07 -14.09
C HIS A 269 17.74 -11.20 -12.82
N LEU A 270 17.69 -9.87 -12.95
CA LEU A 270 17.69 -8.97 -11.80
C LEU A 270 16.38 -9.08 -11.00
N LYS A 271 16.43 -9.85 -9.91
CA LYS A 271 15.34 -9.92 -8.95
C LYS A 271 15.10 -8.52 -8.34
N GLN A 272 13.89 -8.01 -8.51
CA GLN A 272 13.49 -6.70 -8.00
C GLN A 272 13.68 -6.61 -6.47
N PRO A 273 14.03 -5.42 -5.94
CA PRO A 273 14.24 -5.25 -4.51
C PRO A 273 12.91 -5.36 -3.76
N GLU A 274 12.77 -6.41 -2.97
CA GLU A 274 11.56 -6.66 -2.19
C GLU A 274 11.27 -5.54 -1.19
N GLN A 275 12.29 -4.82 -0.72
CA GLN A 275 12.17 -3.76 0.31
C GLN A 275 11.71 -2.41 -0.24
N LEU A 276 11.54 -2.25 -1.55
CA LEU A 276 11.27 -0.95 -2.16
C LEU A 276 10.00 -0.24 -1.60
N PRO A 277 8.86 -0.93 -1.38
CA PRO A 277 7.71 -0.30 -0.71
C PRO A 277 7.98 0.08 0.75
N ILE A 278 8.84 -0.66 1.46
CA ILE A 278 9.25 -0.32 2.82
C ILE A 278 10.06 0.98 2.82
N VAL A 279 11.00 1.15 1.87
CA VAL A 279 11.77 2.39 1.72
C VAL A 279 10.84 3.59 1.56
N LEU A 280 9.77 3.45 0.77
CA LEU A 280 8.74 4.47 0.61
C LEU A 280 8.03 4.80 1.94
N GLN A 281 7.68 3.79 2.74
CA GLN A 281 7.11 4.03 4.07
C GLN A 281 8.08 4.75 5.00
N VAL A 282 9.39 4.44 4.90
CA VAL A 282 10.43 5.08 5.71
C VAL A 282 10.65 6.55 5.35
N LEU A 283 10.39 6.97 4.10
CA LEU A 283 10.45 8.39 3.73
C LEU A 283 9.52 9.27 4.56
N LEU A 284 8.42 8.69 5.05
CA LEU A 284 7.49 9.36 5.93
C LEU A 284 8.02 9.50 7.38
N SER A 285 9.06 8.76 7.74
CA SER A 285 9.81 8.93 9.00
C SER A 285 10.61 10.23 8.97
N GLN A 286 10.93 10.79 10.14
CA GLN A 286 11.97 11.82 10.25
C GLN A 286 13.33 11.19 10.58
N SER A 287 13.38 10.18 11.47
CA SER A 287 14.63 9.61 11.98
C SER A 287 15.48 8.90 10.92
N HIS A 288 14.83 8.21 9.98
CA HIS A 288 15.50 7.40 8.97
C HIS A 288 15.45 8.01 7.57
N ARG A 289 14.92 9.23 7.44
CA ARG A 289 14.62 9.86 6.15
C ARG A 289 15.85 10.05 5.28
N GLN A 290 16.92 10.60 5.87
CA GLN A 290 18.15 10.88 5.15
C GLN A 290 18.78 9.60 4.58
N ARG A 291 18.85 8.55 5.41
CA ARG A 291 19.35 7.23 4.97
C ARG A 291 18.48 6.62 3.87
N ALA A 292 17.15 6.72 3.98
CA ALA A 292 16.23 6.22 2.96
C ALA A 292 16.35 6.99 1.64
N LEU A 293 16.50 8.32 1.68
CA LEU A 293 16.71 9.15 0.49
C LEU A 293 18.06 8.88 -0.19
N ASP A 294 19.13 8.67 0.58
CA ASP A 294 20.43 8.27 0.05
C ASP A 294 20.33 6.93 -0.70
N LEU A 295 19.74 5.91 -0.07
CA LEU A 295 19.57 4.61 -0.70
C LEU A 295 18.64 4.67 -1.93
N LEU A 296 17.58 5.47 -1.87
CA LEU A 296 16.70 5.69 -3.01
C LEU A 296 17.44 6.39 -4.16
N ALA A 297 18.24 7.42 -3.88
CA ALA A 297 19.06 8.08 -4.89
C ALA A 297 20.01 7.09 -5.57
N ARG A 298 20.72 6.26 -4.80
CA ARG A 298 21.59 5.20 -5.33
C ARG A 298 20.83 4.18 -6.18
N PHE A 299 19.62 3.81 -5.77
CA PHE A 299 18.76 2.92 -6.55
C PHE A 299 18.35 3.52 -7.90
N LEU A 300 17.90 4.77 -7.91
CA LEU A 300 17.50 5.46 -9.14
C LEU A 300 18.69 5.72 -10.08
N ASP A 301 19.91 5.76 -9.55
CA ASP A 301 21.13 5.91 -10.35
C ASP A 301 21.46 4.66 -11.18
N ILE A 302 20.97 3.48 -10.80
CA ILE A 302 21.21 2.21 -11.53
C ILE A 302 20.69 2.28 -12.98
N GLY A 303 19.59 2.99 -13.21
CA GLY A 303 19.10 3.25 -14.56
C GLY A 303 17.61 3.53 -14.67
N THR A 304 17.14 3.72 -15.90
CA THR A 304 15.75 4.10 -16.21
C THR A 304 14.73 3.08 -15.71
N TRP A 305 15.06 1.78 -15.74
CA TRP A 305 14.19 0.72 -15.22
C TRP A 305 13.92 0.86 -13.72
N ALA A 306 14.90 1.32 -12.93
CA ALA A 306 14.77 1.55 -11.50
C ALA A 306 13.86 2.74 -11.22
N VAL A 307 13.95 3.79 -12.04
CA VAL A 307 13.04 4.94 -12.00
C VAL A 307 11.61 4.51 -12.30
N HIS A 308 11.37 3.75 -13.39
CA HIS A 308 10.04 3.22 -13.68
C HIS A 308 9.51 2.31 -12.56
N LEU A 309 10.37 1.49 -11.95
CA LEU A 309 9.98 0.63 -10.84
C LEU A 309 9.58 1.47 -9.62
N ALA A 310 10.36 2.48 -9.26
CA ALA A 310 10.04 3.35 -8.13
C ALA A 310 8.74 4.12 -8.35
N LEU A 311 8.53 4.68 -9.55
CA LEU A 311 7.28 5.35 -9.92
C LEU A 311 6.09 4.39 -9.83
N SER A 312 6.26 3.13 -10.27
CA SER A 312 5.21 2.11 -10.13
C SER A 312 4.95 1.72 -8.67
N VAL A 313 5.92 1.73 -7.76
CA VAL A 313 5.63 1.55 -6.32
C VAL A 313 4.82 2.72 -5.75
N GLY A 314 4.89 3.89 -6.40
CA GLY A 314 4.14 5.08 -6.02
C GLY A 314 4.97 6.06 -5.20
N ILE A 315 6.29 6.20 -5.45
CA ILE A 315 7.14 7.15 -4.71
C ILE A 315 6.77 8.63 -4.95
N PHE A 316 6.10 8.92 -6.06
CA PHE A 316 5.91 10.27 -6.57
C PHE A 316 5.24 11.24 -5.58
N PRO A 317 4.08 10.92 -4.97
CA PRO A 317 3.42 11.84 -4.03
C PRO A 317 4.28 12.13 -2.78
N TYR A 318 5.11 11.17 -2.37
CA TYR A 318 5.97 11.30 -1.21
C TYR A 318 7.13 12.25 -1.47
N VAL A 319 7.83 12.07 -2.59
CA VAL A 319 8.97 12.93 -2.97
C VAL A 319 8.50 14.33 -3.35
N LEU A 320 7.30 14.47 -3.94
CA LEU A 320 6.66 15.76 -4.19
C LEU A 320 6.35 16.51 -2.90
N ARG A 321 5.75 15.83 -1.91
CA ARG A 321 5.48 16.44 -0.60
C ARG A 321 6.77 16.82 0.15
N LEU A 322 7.87 16.11 -0.08
CA LEU A 322 9.17 16.44 0.52
C LEU A 322 9.79 17.72 -0.05
N LEU A 323 9.41 18.18 -1.25
CA LEU A 323 9.85 19.48 -1.77
C LEU A 323 9.33 20.67 -0.93
N GLN A 324 8.23 20.48 -0.21
CA GLN A 324 7.70 21.49 0.72
C GLN A 324 8.45 21.51 2.06
N ALA A 325 9.35 20.55 2.31
CA ALA A 325 10.12 20.48 3.55
C ALA A 325 11.34 21.42 3.49
N THR A 326 11.49 22.26 4.51
CA THR A 326 12.58 23.25 4.65
C THR A 326 13.89 22.69 5.20
N SER A 327 14.14 21.37 5.06
CA SER A 327 15.33 20.74 5.63
C SER A 327 16.50 20.79 4.66
N ASP A 328 17.55 21.51 5.08
CA ASP A 328 18.72 21.75 4.25
C ASP A 328 19.52 20.48 3.92
N ASP A 329 19.59 19.55 4.87
CA ASP A 329 20.36 18.30 4.76
C ASP A 329 19.81 17.35 3.69
N LEU A 330 18.53 17.50 3.33
CA LEU A 330 17.86 16.63 2.35
C LEU A 330 17.98 17.16 0.91
N ARG A 331 18.38 18.44 0.75
CA ARG A 331 18.43 19.12 -0.55
C ARG A 331 19.24 18.37 -1.60
N PRO A 332 20.48 17.90 -1.34
CA PRO A 332 21.27 17.20 -2.34
C PRO A 332 20.59 15.94 -2.88
N TYR A 333 19.94 15.16 -2.00
CA TYR A 333 19.27 13.92 -2.36
C TYR A 333 17.99 14.19 -3.17
N LEU A 334 17.17 15.15 -2.74
CA LEU A 334 15.91 15.46 -3.41
C LEU A 334 16.13 16.02 -4.81
N VAL A 335 17.11 16.92 -4.99
CA VAL A 335 17.46 17.47 -6.30
C VAL A 335 17.94 16.37 -7.24
N PHE A 336 18.75 15.44 -6.75
CA PHE A 336 19.23 14.30 -7.53
C PHE A 336 18.09 13.34 -7.92
N ILE A 337 17.23 12.97 -6.98
CA ILE A 337 16.07 12.10 -7.23
C ILE A 337 15.17 12.73 -8.32
N TRP A 338 14.87 14.01 -8.20
CA TRP A 338 14.06 14.71 -9.20
C TRP A 338 14.71 14.80 -10.57
N ALA A 339 16.04 14.97 -10.63
CA ALA A 339 16.76 14.93 -11.90
C ALA A 339 16.63 13.58 -12.59
N LYS A 340 16.70 12.47 -11.84
CA LYS A 340 16.50 11.12 -12.38
C LYS A 340 15.05 10.89 -12.82
N ILE A 341 14.06 11.38 -12.06
CA ILE A 341 12.64 11.26 -12.41
C ILE A 341 12.33 12.06 -13.68
N LEU A 342 12.68 13.35 -13.73
CA LEU A 342 12.41 14.24 -14.87
C LEU A 342 13.16 13.85 -16.14
N ALA A 343 14.32 13.18 -16.01
CA ALA A 343 15.03 12.61 -17.15
C ALA A 343 14.25 11.46 -17.82
N VAL A 344 13.37 10.76 -17.08
CA VAL A 344 12.59 9.62 -17.58
C VAL A 344 11.16 10.03 -17.94
N ASP A 345 10.49 10.78 -17.06
CA ASP A 345 9.11 11.19 -17.25
C ASP A 345 8.96 12.72 -17.10
N ARG A 346 8.80 13.39 -18.25
CA ARG A 346 8.59 14.84 -18.30
C ARG A 346 7.17 15.26 -17.95
N ALA A 347 6.19 14.35 -17.93
CA ALA A 347 4.81 14.70 -17.60
C ALA A 347 4.68 15.19 -16.13
N CYS A 348 5.60 14.75 -15.26
CA CYS A 348 5.71 15.19 -13.87
C CYS A 348 5.83 16.71 -13.69
N GLN A 349 6.23 17.47 -14.72
CA GLN A 349 6.35 18.93 -14.64
C GLN A 349 5.04 19.63 -14.22
N ILE A 350 3.89 19.08 -14.63
CA ILE A 350 2.56 19.67 -14.37
C ILE A 350 2.29 19.69 -12.86
N ASP A 351 2.52 18.57 -12.19
CA ASP A 351 2.26 18.43 -10.76
C ASP A 351 3.28 19.22 -9.91
N ILE A 352 4.56 19.25 -10.32
CA ILE A 352 5.60 20.02 -9.63
C ILE A 352 5.26 21.52 -9.66
N ILE A 353 4.83 22.04 -10.81
CA ILE A 353 4.48 23.45 -10.95
C ILE A 353 3.21 23.77 -10.17
N ARG A 354 2.20 22.89 -10.22
CA ARG A 354 0.96 23.05 -9.44
C ARG A 354 1.24 23.15 -7.93
N GLU A 355 2.13 22.31 -7.40
CA GLU A 355 2.51 22.29 -5.97
C GLU A 355 3.62 23.28 -5.61
N LYS A 356 3.99 24.21 -6.51
CA LYS A 356 5.06 25.20 -6.32
C LYS A 356 6.45 24.61 -6.02
N GLY A 357 6.70 23.37 -6.43
CA GLY A 357 7.99 22.70 -6.24
C GLY A 357 9.15 23.36 -7.01
N HIS A 358 8.86 24.20 -8.00
CA HIS A 358 9.88 24.96 -8.73
C HIS A 358 10.63 25.96 -7.84
N GLU A 359 9.97 26.55 -6.83
CA GLU A 359 10.59 27.47 -5.87
C GLU A 359 11.75 26.80 -5.11
N TYR A 360 11.62 25.49 -4.83
CA TYR A 360 12.66 24.69 -4.18
C TYR A 360 13.94 24.60 -5.02
N PHE A 361 13.79 24.36 -6.33
CA PHE A 361 14.94 24.28 -7.24
C PHE A 361 15.58 25.64 -7.49
N ILE A 362 14.79 26.72 -7.56
CA ILE A 362 15.31 28.09 -7.66
C ILE A 362 16.12 28.45 -6.41
N SER A 363 15.58 28.19 -5.22
CA SER A 363 16.27 28.41 -3.94
C SER A 363 17.59 27.61 -3.86
N THR A 364 17.59 26.38 -4.35
CA THR A 364 18.80 25.56 -4.39
C THR A 364 19.85 26.11 -5.36
N LEU A 365 19.42 26.65 -6.51
CA LEU A 365 20.31 27.22 -7.52
C LEU A 365 20.95 28.53 -7.04
N THR A 366 20.22 29.34 -6.28
CA THR A 366 20.70 30.62 -5.73
C THR A 366 21.55 30.44 -4.47
N ASP A 367 21.46 29.28 -3.79
CA ASP A 367 22.25 29.02 -2.58
C ASP A 367 23.74 28.80 -2.88
N VAL A 368 24.55 29.78 -2.44
CA VAL A 368 26.01 29.79 -2.56
C VAL A 368 26.69 28.69 -1.72
N ARG A 369 25.99 28.10 -0.75
CA ARG A 369 26.51 26.99 0.07
C ARG A 369 26.39 25.62 -0.62
N SER A 370 25.49 25.49 -1.60
CA SER A 370 25.28 24.24 -2.34
C SER A 370 26.47 23.90 -3.23
N SER A 371 26.80 22.62 -3.40
CA SER A 371 27.87 22.21 -4.30
C SER A 371 27.51 22.50 -5.77
N ASN A 372 28.53 22.73 -6.61
CA ASN A 372 28.32 23.02 -8.04
C ASN A 372 27.53 21.91 -8.76
N GLY A 373 27.74 20.64 -8.38
CA GLY A 373 27.00 19.51 -8.93
C GLY A 373 25.50 19.57 -8.60
N VAL A 374 25.14 19.90 -7.36
CA VAL A 374 23.73 20.05 -6.95
C VAL A 374 23.08 21.23 -7.67
N ARG A 375 23.80 22.34 -7.85
CA ARG A 375 23.30 23.49 -8.62
C ARG A 375 23.08 23.16 -10.09
N ALA A 376 23.99 22.41 -10.71
CA ALA A 376 23.84 21.95 -12.09
C ALA A 376 22.58 21.07 -12.26
N LEU A 377 22.33 20.15 -11.33
CA LEU A 377 21.12 19.32 -11.32
C LEU A 377 19.85 20.16 -11.07
N ALA A 378 19.91 21.17 -10.21
CA ALA A 378 18.80 22.09 -10.00
C ALA A 378 18.48 22.88 -11.28
N ALA A 379 19.50 23.35 -12.00
CA ALA A 379 19.34 24.01 -13.30
C ALA A 379 18.76 23.05 -14.36
N PHE A 380 19.22 21.80 -14.38
CA PHE A 380 18.63 20.77 -15.24
C PHE A 380 17.14 20.54 -14.94
N ASN A 381 16.78 20.40 -13.67
CA ASN A 381 15.39 20.25 -13.25
C ASN A 381 14.54 21.43 -13.70
N LEU A 382 14.99 22.66 -13.46
CA LEU A 382 14.30 23.87 -13.92
C LEU A 382 14.15 23.91 -15.44
N THR A 383 15.17 23.53 -16.19
CA THR A 383 15.09 23.45 -17.65
C THR A 383 14.00 22.45 -18.08
N CYS A 384 13.92 21.29 -17.41
CA CYS A 384 12.88 20.30 -17.69
C CYS A 384 11.47 20.78 -17.32
N LEU A 385 11.32 21.69 -16.34
CA LEU A 385 10.02 22.25 -15.96
C LEU A 385 9.51 23.32 -16.93
N VAL A 386 10.42 23.99 -17.64
CA VAL A 386 10.14 25.09 -18.58
C VAL A 386 10.01 24.57 -20.03
N ASP A 387 10.56 23.37 -20.30
CA ASP A 387 10.60 22.78 -21.63
C ASP A 387 9.20 22.49 -22.20
N ASN A 388 8.85 23.22 -23.26
CA ASN A 388 7.57 23.12 -23.96
C ASN A 388 6.32 23.23 -23.04
N TYR A 389 6.43 23.95 -21.91
CA TYR A 389 5.33 24.13 -20.96
C TYR A 389 5.12 25.60 -20.54
N THR A 390 4.06 26.22 -21.07
CA THR A 390 3.78 27.66 -20.91
C THR A 390 3.45 28.10 -19.49
N LYS A 391 2.97 27.21 -18.61
CA LYS A 391 2.74 27.56 -17.20
C LYS A 391 4.03 27.45 -16.37
N GLY A 392 5.05 26.76 -16.88
CA GLY A 392 6.36 26.64 -16.24
C GLY A 392 7.34 27.74 -16.64
N GLN A 393 7.20 28.26 -17.86
CA GLN A 393 7.81 29.51 -18.35
C GLN A 393 7.28 30.70 -17.58
#